data_AF-A0A1Q9P1Z5-F1
#
_entry.id   AF-A0A1Q9P1Z5-F1
#
_cell.length_a   1.000
_cell.length_b   1.000
_cell.length_c   1.000
_cell.angle_alpha   90.00
_cell.angle_beta   90.00
_cell.angle_gamma   90.00
#
_symmetry.space_group_name_H-M   'P 1'
#
loop_
_entity.id
_entity.type
_entity.pdbx_description
1 polymer ?
#
loop_
_entity_poly.entity_id
_entity_poly.type
_entity_poly.pdbx_seq_one_letter_code
_entity_poly.pdbx_strand_id
1 'polypeptide(L)'
;MSEKTKQEKFAPLASASGLMIIMIVFIIGAFVLTPLASEYWGDATKAERDAAPIGDPLQDDLEQLSSTPRWLEPFNFLGLALMMFGIALLFSTIPELLKTRGANMKAAFPKITGGNK
;
A
#
# COMPACT_ATOMS: atom_id res chain seq x y z
N MET A 1 -6.21 26.35 -10.04
CA MET A 1 -5.37 25.13 -10.17
C MET A 1 -6.05 24.20 -11.16
N SER A 2 -5.45 23.97 -12.34
CA SER A 2 -6.06 23.20 -13.45
C SER A 2 -6.26 21.73 -13.06
N GLU A 3 -7.35 21.08 -13.50
CA GLU A 3 -7.64 19.65 -13.19
C GLU A 3 -6.46 18.72 -13.50
N LYS A 4 -5.68 19.02 -14.55
CA LYS A 4 -4.42 18.33 -14.88
C LYS A 4 -3.45 18.23 -13.71
N THR A 5 -3.17 19.37 -13.07
CA THR A 5 -2.23 19.44 -11.94
C THR A 5 -2.72 18.71 -10.71
N LYS A 6 -4.04 18.45 -10.61
CA LYS A 6 -4.60 17.62 -9.55
C LYS A 6 -4.38 16.14 -9.83
N GLN A 7 -4.63 15.68 -11.06
CA GLN A 7 -4.49 14.28 -11.45
C GLN A 7 -3.03 13.79 -11.41
N GLU A 8 -2.09 14.62 -11.87
CA GLU A 8 -0.64 14.33 -11.81
C GLU A 8 -0.10 14.19 -10.38
N LYS A 9 -0.70 14.90 -9.41
CA LYS A 9 -0.32 14.81 -8.00
C LYS A 9 -1.09 13.71 -7.25
N PHE A 10 -2.35 13.50 -7.62
CA PHE A 10 -3.23 12.55 -6.97
C PHE A 10 -2.86 11.10 -7.28
N ALA A 11 -2.53 10.78 -8.54
CA ALA A 11 -2.17 9.42 -8.94
C ALA A 11 -0.95 8.86 -8.18
N PRO A 12 0.20 9.55 -8.08
CA PRO A 12 1.33 9.05 -7.29
C PRO A 12 1.04 9.08 -5.79
N LEU A 13 0.22 10.03 -5.31
CA LEU A 13 -0.18 10.08 -3.90
C LEU A 13 -1.03 8.87 -3.52
N ALA A 14 -1.97 8.46 -4.37
CA ALA A 14 -2.80 7.27 -4.19
C ALA A 14 -1.96 5.98 -4.20
N SER A 15 -0.98 5.88 -5.10
CA SER A 15 -0.04 4.74 -5.09
C SER A 15 0.81 4.71 -3.83
N ALA A 16 1.32 5.87 -3.40
CA ALA A 16 2.17 5.99 -2.22
C ALA A 16 1.42 5.69 -0.93
N SER A 17 0.16 6.14 -0.79
CA SER A 17 -0.67 5.81 0.37
C SER A 17 -1.05 4.33 0.40
N GLY A 18 -1.25 3.69 -0.75
CA GLY A 18 -1.46 2.24 -0.84
C GLY A 18 -0.26 1.46 -0.31
N LEU A 19 0.95 1.84 -0.74
CA LEU A 19 2.19 1.27 -0.22
C LEU A 19 2.37 1.52 1.28
N MET A 20 2.01 2.72 1.75
CA MET A 20 2.09 3.07 3.17
C MET A 20 1.18 2.18 4.04
N ILE A 21 -0.03 1.89 3.57
CA ILE A 21 -0.96 0.98 4.26
C ILE A 21 -0.36 -0.43 4.33
N ILE A 22 0.19 -0.96 3.22
CA ILE A 22 0.84 -2.27 3.20
C ILE A 22 2.02 -2.33 4.18
N MET A 23 2.82 -1.27 4.25
CA MET A 23 3.94 -1.18 5.19
C MET A 23 3.48 -1.18 6.65
N ILE A 24 2.40 -0.47 6.97
CA ILE A 24 1.82 -0.48 8.33
C ILE A 24 1.32 -1.88 8.69
N VAL A 25 0.60 -2.53 7.76
CA VAL A 25 0.11 -3.90 7.95
C VAL A 25 1.27 -4.87 8.20
N PHE A 26 2.35 -4.75 7.42
CA PHE A 26 3.55 -5.55 7.60
C PHE A 26 4.22 -5.30 8.97
N ILE A 27 4.34 -4.05 9.40
CA ILE A 27 4.91 -3.71 10.71
C ILE A 27 4.09 -4.31 11.85
N ILE A 28 2.75 -4.24 11.79
CA ILE A 28 1.88 -4.83 12.80
C ILE A 28 2.06 -6.36 12.84
N GLY A 29 2.13 -7.02 11.68
CA GLY A 29 2.41 -8.45 11.60
C GLY A 29 3.77 -8.84 12.20
N ALA A 30 4.83 -8.10 11.83
CA ALA A 30 6.19 -8.42 12.22
C ALA A 30 6.50 -8.10 13.68
N PHE A 31 5.99 -6.99 14.22
CA PHE A 31 6.39 -6.48 15.53
C PHE A 31 5.34 -6.63 16.62
N VAL A 32 4.07 -6.90 16.29
CA VAL A 32 3.01 -7.10 17.30
C VAL A 32 2.59 -8.56 17.33
N LEU A 33 2.14 -9.09 16.19
CA LEU A 33 1.62 -10.47 16.13
C LEU A 33 2.70 -11.53 16.35
N THR A 34 3.91 -11.30 15.82
CA THR A 34 5.00 -12.30 15.91
C THR A 34 5.49 -12.49 17.36
N PRO A 35 5.80 -11.44 18.15
CA PRO A 35 6.15 -11.61 19.55
C PRO A 35 5.03 -12.24 20.38
N LEU A 36 3.78 -11.78 20.22
CA LEU A 36 2.62 -12.34 20.92
C LEU A 36 2.44 -13.84 20.61
N ALA A 37 2.59 -14.24 19.34
CA ALA A 37 2.52 -15.63 18.96
C ALA A 37 3.67 -16.47 19.54
N SER A 38 4.88 -15.89 19.67
CA SER A 38 6.03 -16.55 20.30
C SER A 38 5.79 -16.79 21.79
N GLU A 39 5.30 -15.78 22.50
CA GLU A 39 5.02 -15.88 23.94
C GLU A 39 3.88 -16.87 24.19
N TYR A 40 2.78 -16.78 23.43
CA TYR A 40 1.61 -17.63 23.62
C TYR A 40 1.79 -19.08 23.13
N TRP A 41 2.49 -19.33 22.02
CA TRP A 41 2.66 -20.71 21.47
C TRP A 41 4.03 -21.33 21.75
N GLY A 42 5.05 -20.53 22.04
CA GLY A 42 6.42 -20.98 22.28
C GLY A 42 6.74 -21.18 23.75
N ASP A 43 6.42 -20.19 24.58
CA ASP A 43 6.84 -20.18 25.99
C ASP A 43 5.78 -20.81 26.91
N ALA A 44 4.49 -20.64 26.61
CA ALA A 44 3.40 -21.23 27.39
C ALA A 44 3.07 -22.68 26.95
N THR A 45 3.11 -23.62 27.88
CA THR A 45 2.65 -24.99 27.62
C THR A 45 1.13 -25.04 27.44
N LYS A 46 0.63 -26.10 26.81
CA LYS A 46 -0.80 -26.27 26.62
C LYS A 46 -1.57 -26.33 27.95
N ALA A 47 -0.98 -26.94 28.98
CA ALA A 47 -1.60 -27.05 30.30
C ALA A 47 -1.75 -25.69 30.99
N GLU A 48 -0.77 -24.79 30.82
CA GLU A 48 -0.81 -23.43 31.38
C GLU A 48 -1.87 -22.58 30.69
N ARG A 49 -2.06 -22.75 29.38
CA ARG A 49 -3.08 -22.03 28.61
C ARG A 49 -4.50 -22.49 28.91
N ASP A 50 -4.71 -23.80 29.04
CA ASP A 50 -6.01 -24.36 29.36
C ASP A 50 -6.41 -24.11 30.84
N ALA A 51 -5.43 -23.89 31.71
CA ALA A 51 -5.63 -23.58 33.13
C ALA A 51 -5.67 -22.06 33.44
N ALA A 52 -5.44 -21.20 32.45
CA ALA A 52 -5.38 -19.76 32.62
C ALA A 52 -6.73 -19.20 33.14
N PRO A 53 -6.76 -18.57 34.32
CA PRO A 53 -7.97 -17.97 34.87
C PRO A 53 -8.46 -16.77 34.04
N ILE A 54 -9.71 -16.37 34.27
CA ILE A 54 -10.31 -15.20 33.62
C ILE A 54 -9.52 -13.94 34.01
N GLY A 55 -9.05 -13.18 33.02
CA GLY A 55 -8.23 -11.97 33.22
C GLY A 55 -6.73 -12.22 33.33
N ASP A 56 -6.27 -13.44 33.02
CA ASP A 56 -4.86 -13.74 32.81
C ASP A 56 -4.37 -13.09 31.50
N PRO A 57 -3.16 -12.47 31.48
CA PRO A 57 -2.53 -11.96 30.26
C PRO A 57 -2.58 -12.92 29.05
N LEU A 58 -2.53 -14.23 29.28
CA LEU A 58 -2.63 -15.23 28.21
C LEU A 58 -3.98 -15.17 27.45
N GLN A 59 -5.08 -14.79 28.12
CA GLN A 59 -6.37 -14.60 27.43
C GLN A 59 -6.37 -13.34 26.56
N ASP A 60 -5.77 -12.25 27.05
CA ASP A 60 -5.65 -11.00 26.30
C ASP A 60 -4.78 -11.21 25.03
N ASP A 61 -3.71 -12.01 25.14
CA ASP A 61 -2.87 -12.37 24.00
C ASP A 61 -3.63 -13.19 22.95
N LEU A 62 -4.44 -14.16 23.39
CA LEU A 62 -5.30 -14.95 22.50
C LEU A 62 -6.36 -14.07 21.81
N GLU A 63 -6.96 -13.13 22.54
CA GLU A 63 -7.92 -12.18 21.98
C GLU A 63 -7.25 -11.31 20.90
N GLN A 64 -6.07 -10.78 21.17
CA GLN A 64 -5.30 -10.00 20.20
C GLN A 64 -4.90 -10.83 18.98
N LEU A 65 -4.44 -12.08 19.19
CA LEU A 65 -4.03 -12.98 18.10
C LEU A 65 -5.22 -13.42 17.22
N SER A 66 -6.42 -13.50 17.78
CA SER A 66 -7.63 -13.86 17.04
C SER A 66 -8.32 -12.67 16.34
N SER A 67 -8.29 -11.49 16.96
CA SER A 67 -8.98 -10.31 16.45
C SER A 67 -8.13 -9.52 15.45
N THR A 68 -6.81 -9.43 15.67
CA THR A 68 -5.91 -8.61 14.85
C THR A 68 -5.87 -9.06 13.38
N PRO A 69 -5.68 -10.35 13.06
CA PRO A 69 -5.65 -10.80 11.66
C PRO A 69 -6.96 -10.51 10.91
N ARG A 70 -8.10 -10.52 11.61
CA ARG A 70 -9.44 -10.36 11.02
C ARG A 70 -9.62 -9.02 10.33
N TRP A 71 -9.05 -7.95 10.87
CA TRP A 71 -9.08 -6.64 10.21
C TRP A 71 -7.81 -6.36 9.41
N LEU A 72 -6.67 -6.91 9.81
CA LEU A 72 -5.39 -6.70 9.14
C LEU A 72 -5.39 -7.20 7.68
N GLU A 73 -6.02 -8.35 7.43
CA GLU A 73 -6.12 -8.92 6.08
C GLU A 73 -6.92 -8.02 5.10
N PRO A 74 -8.14 -7.55 5.44
CA PRO A 74 -8.85 -6.54 4.64
C PRO A 74 -8.03 -5.28 4.34
N PHE A 75 -7.24 -4.78 5.31
CA PHE A 75 -6.40 -3.59 5.08
C PHE A 75 -5.26 -3.85 4.11
N ASN A 76 -4.69 -5.06 4.08
CA ASN A 76 -3.69 -5.43 3.09
C ASN A 76 -4.27 -5.37 1.68
N PHE A 77 -5.46 -5.95 1.49
CA PHE A 77 -6.17 -5.89 0.21
C PHE A 77 -6.56 -4.47 -0.18
N LEU A 78 -6.97 -3.64 0.78
CA LEU A 78 -7.23 -2.22 0.54
C LEU A 78 -5.97 -1.49 0.06
N GLY A 79 -4.83 -1.70 0.71
CA GLY A 79 -3.55 -1.11 0.32
C GLY A 79 -3.13 -1.52 -1.09
N LEU A 80 -3.26 -2.82 -1.42
CA LEU A 80 -3.00 -3.36 -2.76
C LEU A 80 -3.93 -2.75 -3.82
N ALA A 81 -5.23 -2.69 -3.54
CA ALA A 81 -6.21 -2.12 -4.45
C ALA A 81 -5.93 -0.63 -4.71
N LEU A 82 -5.60 0.14 -3.67
CA LEU A 82 -5.28 1.56 -3.78
C LEU A 82 -3.99 1.78 -4.59
N MET A 83 -2.98 0.93 -4.37
CA MET A 83 -1.73 0.96 -5.15
C MET A 83 -1.99 0.69 -6.63
N MET A 84 -2.76 -0.37 -6.94
CA MET A 84 -3.11 -0.69 -8.33
C MET A 84 -3.96 0.41 -8.98
N PHE A 85 -4.88 1.01 -8.22
CA PHE A 85 -5.69 2.14 -8.68
C PHE A 85 -4.83 3.36 -9.02
N GLY A 86 -3.89 3.74 -8.15
CA GLY A 86 -2.97 4.85 -8.43
C GLY A 86 -2.10 4.59 -9.67
N ILE A 87 -1.63 3.36 -9.87
CA ILE A 87 -0.89 2.96 -11.09
C ILE A 87 -1.77 3.08 -12.34
N ALA A 88 -3.03 2.63 -12.28
CA ALA A 88 -3.96 2.77 -13.40
C ALA A 88 -4.21 4.24 -13.77
N LEU A 89 -4.31 5.12 -12.77
CA LEU A 89 -4.44 6.57 -13.01
C LEU A 89 -3.19 7.16 -13.67
N LEU A 90 -1.99 6.70 -13.31
CA LEU A 90 -0.76 7.12 -14.00
C LEU A 90 -0.79 6.74 -15.49
N PHE A 91 -1.23 5.53 -15.82
CA PHE A 91 -1.38 5.12 -17.22
C PHE A 91 -2.37 5.99 -18.01
N SER A 92 -3.44 6.46 -17.36
CA SER A 92 -4.39 7.39 -17.99
C SER A 92 -3.74 8.70 -18.43
N THR A 93 -2.61 9.12 -17.83
CA THR A 93 -1.91 10.37 -18.19
C THR A 93 -0.98 10.23 -19.40
N ILE A 94 -0.60 9.01 -19.76
CA ILE A 94 0.39 8.74 -20.82
C ILE A 94 -0.06 9.28 -22.19
N PRO A 95 -1.30 9.09 -22.66
CA PRO A 95 -1.70 9.55 -23.99
C PRO A 95 -1.55 11.06 -24.17
N GLU A 96 -1.84 11.82 -23.11
CA GLU A 96 -1.74 13.27 -23.14
C GLU A 96 -0.28 13.75 -23.09
N LEU A 97 0.56 13.08 -22.30
CA LEU A 97 2.00 13.30 -22.31
C LEU A 97 2.59 13.05 -23.71
N LEU A 98 2.16 11.98 -24.38
CA LEU A 98 2.59 11.65 -25.74
C LEU A 98 2.14 12.69 -26.77
N LYS A 99 0.90 13.20 -26.68
CA LYS A 99 0.41 14.30 -27.55
C LYS A 99 1.29 15.54 -27.41
N THR A 100 1.62 15.91 -26.18
CA THR A 100 2.46 17.09 -25.88
C THR A 100 3.87 16.90 -26.44
N ARG A 101 4.48 15.73 -26.21
CA ARG A 101 5.81 15.40 -26.75
C ARG A 101 5.82 15.38 -28.28
N GLY A 102 4.78 14.82 -28.91
CA GLY A 102 4.62 14.80 -30.36
C GLY A 102 4.49 16.19 -30.97
N ALA A 103 3.72 17.09 -30.34
CA ALA A 103 3.59 18.48 -30.78
C ALA A 103 4.93 19.23 -30.69
N ASN A 104 5.67 19.06 -29.59
CA ASN A 104 6.99 19.67 -29.41
C ASN A 104 8.01 19.14 -30.43
N MET A 105 7.99 17.84 -30.71
CA MET A 105 8.87 17.24 -31.72
C MET A 105 8.53 17.77 -33.12
N LYS A 106 7.25 17.87 -33.48
CA LYS A 106 6.79 18.46 -34.74
C LYS A 106 7.24 19.91 -34.89
N ALA A 107 7.23 20.70 -33.81
CA ALA A 107 7.70 22.09 -33.82
C ALA A 107 9.23 22.20 -33.90
N ALA A 108 9.97 21.23 -33.34
CA ALA A 108 11.42 21.20 -33.38
C ALA A 108 11.98 20.64 -34.69
N PHE A 109 11.27 19.71 -35.33
CA PHE A 109 11.74 18.99 -36.53
C PHE A 109 12.23 19.90 -37.67
N PRO A 110 11.50 20.98 -38.07
CA PRO A 110 11.94 21.86 -39.15
C PRO A 110 13.24 22.63 -38.83
N LYS A 111 13.50 22.88 -37.54
CA LYS A 111 14.70 23.59 -37.08
C LYS A 111 15.94 22.71 -37.12
N ILE A 112 15.76 21.39 -36.99
CA ILE A 112 16.86 20.41 -36.98
C ILE A 112 17.21 19.99 -38.42
N THR A 113 16.23 19.93 -39.32
CA THR A 113 16.44 19.54 -40.72
C THR A 113 16.82 20.69 -41.65
N GLY A 114 17.06 21.89 -41.12
CA GLY A 114 17.53 23.05 -41.90
C GLY A 114 16.48 23.67 -42.83
N GLY A 115 15.18 23.51 -42.54
CA GLY A 115 14.10 24.20 -43.25
C GLY A 115 13.82 23.77 -44.70
N ASN A 116 14.60 22.87 -45.29
CA ASN A 116 14.35 22.36 -46.65
C ASN A 116 13.57 21.05 -46.61
N LYS A 117 12.27 21.15 -46.37
CA LYS A 117 11.15 20.34 -46.93
C LYS A 117 9.84 20.74 -46.26
#